data_AF-A0A357FUK7-F1
#
_entry.id   AF-A0A357FUK7-F1
#
_cell.length_a   1.000
_cell.length_b   1.000
_cell.length_c   1.000
_cell.angle_alpha   90.00
_cell.angle_beta   90.00
_cell.angle_gamma   90.00
#
_symmetry.space_group_name_H-M   'P 1'
#
loop_
_entity.id
_entity.type
_entity.pdbx_description
1 polymer ?
#
loop_
_entity_poly.entity_id
_entity_poly.type
_entity_poly.pdbx_seq_one_letter_code
_entity_poly.pdbx_strand_id
1 'polypeptide(L)'
;HADFDTVHSIPIALLKPGKTVAVPESPLTIRTVSYYPNAQIGRAQEGAAPVESPANQGVAVKMNVVVTPTAVTYAENQINTATAYVEVLGPEGSLGIWLVSNVIDDRFPPQMVTLGEQSWEIALRLKRHYYPFEVELVDFSHEKYPGTEIPFNYSSEVMVRHSDTTKNQKALIYMNHPLRYEGLTFYQASFANDDRTSIFQVVRNPGWVLPYVSVLLMGVGMLVQFGMHFFKFLNKRSH
;
A
#
# COMPACT_ATOMS: atom_id res chain seq x y z
N HIS A 1 -18.70 -0.38 -26.58
CA HIS A 1 -17.35 -0.32 -26.01
C HIS A 1 -17.49 -0.65 -24.54
N ALA A 2 -16.91 -1.76 -24.09
CA ALA A 2 -16.96 -2.14 -22.68
C ALA A 2 -15.86 -1.36 -21.95
N ASP A 3 -16.18 -0.17 -21.45
CA ASP A 3 -15.24 0.74 -20.79
C ASP A 3 -14.94 0.36 -19.33
N PHE A 4 -15.32 -0.85 -18.89
CA PHE A 4 -15.17 -1.30 -17.51
C PHE A 4 -14.74 -2.76 -17.44
N ASP A 5 -13.64 -3.02 -16.73
CA ASP A 5 -13.24 -4.38 -16.33
C ASP A 5 -14.07 -4.82 -15.11
N THR A 6 -14.70 -5.98 -15.19
CA THR A 6 -15.39 -6.59 -14.04
C THR A 6 -14.37 -7.19 -13.08
N VAL A 7 -14.36 -6.73 -11.83
CA VAL A 7 -13.43 -7.19 -10.80
C VAL A 7 -14.17 -7.95 -9.71
N HIS A 8 -13.79 -9.21 -9.49
CA HIS A 8 -14.27 -10.01 -8.36
C HIS A 8 -13.20 -10.11 -7.27
N SER A 9 -13.48 -9.57 -6.08
CA SER A 9 -12.56 -9.62 -4.94
C SER A 9 -12.96 -10.69 -3.92
N ILE A 10 -12.07 -11.63 -3.65
CA ILE A 10 -12.25 -12.66 -2.61
C ILE A 10 -11.39 -12.28 -1.40
N PRO A 11 -11.97 -12.09 -0.19
CA PRO A 11 -11.19 -11.81 1.00
C PRO A 11 -10.23 -12.95 1.34
N ILE A 12 -9.01 -12.59 1.75
CA ILE A 12 -7.97 -13.54 2.17
C ILE A 12 -8.43 -14.48 3.30
N ALA A 13 -9.36 -14.03 4.14
CA ALA A 13 -9.96 -14.84 5.20
C ALA A 13 -10.71 -16.09 4.69
N LEU A 14 -11.09 -16.10 3.40
CA LEU A 14 -11.73 -17.24 2.73
C LEU A 14 -10.72 -18.19 2.07
N LEU A 15 -9.45 -17.79 1.93
CA LEU A 15 -8.38 -18.61 1.34
C LEU A 15 -7.79 -19.60 2.36
N LYS A 16 -8.65 -20.44 2.92
CA LYS A 16 -8.24 -21.55 3.81
C LYS A 16 -8.00 -22.80 2.96
N PRO A 17 -6.93 -23.58 3.18
CA PRO A 17 -6.66 -24.80 2.42
C PRO A 17 -7.88 -25.71 2.32
N GLY A 18 -8.17 -26.21 1.11
CA GLY A 18 -9.33 -27.05 0.80
C GLY A 18 -10.66 -26.31 0.64
N LYS A 19 -10.74 -25.01 0.99
CA LYS A 19 -11.96 -24.23 0.80
C LYS A 19 -12.10 -23.80 -0.65
N THR A 20 -13.36 -23.83 -1.07
CA THR A 20 -13.80 -23.57 -2.42
C THR A 20 -14.73 -22.36 -2.40
N VAL A 21 -14.52 -21.41 -3.30
CA VAL A 21 -15.25 -20.14 -3.40
C VAL A 21 -15.70 -19.96 -4.84
N ALA A 22 -17.00 -19.83 -5.07
CA ALA A 22 -17.53 -19.50 -6.39
C ALA A 22 -17.13 -18.07 -6.76
N VAL A 23 -16.68 -17.86 -7.99
CA VAL A 23 -16.39 -16.53 -8.52
C VAL A 23 -17.71 -15.95 -9.02
N PRO A 24 -18.20 -14.83 -8.44
CA PRO A 24 -19.48 -14.24 -8.82
C PRO A 24 -19.56 -13.99 -10.33
N GLU A 25 -20.77 -14.12 -10.91
CA GLU A 25 -21.03 -13.81 -12.32
C GLU A 25 -20.14 -14.57 -13.34
N SER A 26 -19.59 -15.72 -12.94
CA SER A 26 -18.77 -16.55 -13.80
C SER A 26 -19.02 -18.05 -13.54
N PRO A 27 -18.68 -18.94 -14.50
CA PRO A 27 -18.70 -20.38 -14.28
C PRO A 27 -17.50 -20.88 -13.45
N LEU A 28 -16.64 -19.98 -12.98
CA LEU A 28 -15.40 -20.32 -12.31
C LEU A 28 -15.59 -20.51 -10.82
N THR A 29 -14.80 -21.42 -10.28
CA THR A 29 -14.70 -21.69 -8.86
C THR A 29 -13.24 -21.75 -8.47
N ILE A 30 -12.88 -21.12 -7.36
CA ILE A 30 -11.52 -21.06 -6.84
C ILE A 30 -11.39 -22.00 -5.65
N ARG A 31 -10.43 -22.93 -5.70
CA ARG A 31 -10.07 -23.81 -4.59
C ARG A 31 -8.67 -23.43 -4.08
N THR A 32 -8.57 -23.16 -2.78
CA THR A 32 -7.26 -22.88 -2.16
C THR A 32 -6.53 -24.20 -1.93
N VAL A 33 -5.39 -24.39 -2.61
CA VAL A 33 -4.52 -25.56 -2.40
C VAL A 33 -3.72 -25.36 -1.13
N SER A 34 -3.03 -24.23 -1.02
CA SER A 34 -2.34 -23.82 0.20
C SER A 34 -2.26 -22.31 0.31
N TYR A 35 -2.10 -21.82 1.54
CA TYR A 35 -1.99 -20.42 1.87
C TYR A 35 -0.90 -20.21 2.92
N TYR A 36 -0.02 -19.27 2.65
CA TYR A 36 1.05 -18.85 3.54
C TYR A 36 0.86 -17.37 3.86
N PRO A 37 0.64 -17.01 5.15
CA PRO A 37 0.49 -15.62 5.54
C PRO A 37 1.79 -14.83 5.36
N ASN A 38 2.94 -15.50 5.31
CA ASN A 38 4.23 -14.94 4.93
C ASN A 38 5.10 -16.02 4.25
N ALA A 39 5.82 -15.64 3.19
CA ALA A 39 6.75 -16.51 2.50
C ALA A 39 7.87 -15.72 1.80
N GLN A 40 9.06 -16.29 1.71
CA GLN A 40 10.07 -15.80 0.79
C GLN A 40 9.79 -16.34 -0.61
N ILE A 41 9.84 -15.45 -1.60
CA ILE A 41 9.69 -15.78 -3.01
C ILE A 41 11.03 -15.52 -3.69
N GLY A 42 11.54 -16.53 -4.37
CA GLY A 42 12.79 -16.45 -5.12
C GLY A 42 12.68 -17.17 -6.46
N ARG A 43 13.75 -17.12 -7.26
CA ARG A 43 13.91 -17.98 -8.43
C ARG A 43 14.85 -19.11 -8.08
N ALA A 44 14.60 -20.30 -8.62
CA ALA A 44 15.56 -21.39 -8.49
C ALA A 44 16.88 -20.99 -9.18
N GLN A 45 18.00 -21.47 -8.64
CA GLN A 45 19.30 -21.28 -9.28
C GLN A 45 19.34 -22.00 -10.64
N GLU A 46 20.04 -21.42 -11.61
CA GLU A 46 20.26 -22.08 -12.90
C GLU A 46 20.95 -23.43 -12.70
N GLY A 47 20.40 -24.49 -13.31
CA GLY A 47 20.89 -25.86 -13.15
C GLY A 47 20.40 -26.60 -11.90
N ALA A 48 19.62 -25.96 -11.02
CA ALA A 48 18.93 -26.66 -9.95
C ALA A 48 17.82 -27.56 -10.51
N ALA A 49 17.53 -28.67 -9.82
CA ALA A 49 16.39 -29.52 -10.17
C ALA A 49 15.08 -28.70 -10.15
N PRO A 50 14.09 -29.04 -11.00
CA PRO A 50 12.79 -28.38 -11.00
C PRO A 50 12.22 -28.37 -9.57
N VAL A 51 11.80 -27.19 -9.11
CA VAL A 51 11.23 -27.07 -7.77
C VAL A 51 9.86 -27.73 -7.79
N GLU A 52 9.62 -28.64 -6.85
CA GLU A 52 8.29 -29.20 -6.66
C GLU A 52 7.33 -28.07 -6.27
N SER A 53 6.48 -27.70 -7.23
CA SER A 53 5.48 -26.67 -7.07
C SER A 53 4.12 -27.25 -7.44
N PRO A 54 3.09 -27.05 -6.59
CA PRO A 54 1.71 -27.36 -6.99
C PRO A 54 1.26 -26.54 -8.21
N ALA A 55 1.86 -25.38 -8.46
CA ALA A 55 1.49 -24.53 -9.58
C ALA A 55 1.99 -25.12 -10.91
N ASN A 56 1.06 -25.30 -11.84
CA ASN A 56 1.34 -25.75 -13.21
C ASN A 56 1.03 -24.67 -14.26
N GLN A 57 0.63 -23.48 -13.82
CA GLN A 57 0.34 -22.33 -14.67
C GLN A 57 1.04 -21.06 -14.16
N GLY A 58 1.04 -20.03 -15.03
CA GLY A 58 1.41 -18.68 -14.65
C GLY A 58 2.89 -18.48 -14.35
N VAL A 59 3.16 -17.56 -13.42
CA VAL A 59 4.50 -17.06 -13.09
C VAL A 59 5.40 -18.16 -12.51
N ALA A 60 4.84 -19.07 -11.71
CA ALA A 60 5.62 -20.12 -11.06
C ALA A 60 6.38 -21.01 -12.05
N VAL A 61 5.69 -21.46 -13.11
CA VAL A 61 6.28 -22.31 -14.14
C VAL A 61 7.21 -21.51 -15.05
N LYS A 62 6.77 -20.32 -15.51
CA LYS A 62 7.53 -19.51 -16.48
C LYS A 62 8.87 -19.01 -15.93
N MET A 63 8.98 -18.80 -14.63
CA MET A 63 10.16 -18.22 -13.99
C MET A 63 10.79 -19.12 -12.93
N ASN A 64 10.38 -20.39 -12.85
CA ASN A 64 10.88 -21.38 -11.90
C ASN A 64 10.91 -20.83 -10.45
N VAL A 65 9.75 -20.32 -10.01
CA VAL A 65 9.62 -19.61 -8.74
C VAL A 65 9.61 -20.59 -7.57
N VAL A 66 10.38 -20.27 -6.53
CA VAL A 66 10.46 -21.01 -5.27
C VAL A 66 9.74 -20.23 -4.19
N VAL A 67 8.91 -20.91 -3.42
CA VAL A 67 8.18 -20.36 -2.29
C VAL A 67 8.64 -21.06 -1.02
N THR A 68 9.22 -20.31 -0.10
CA THR A 68 9.65 -20.80 1.21
C THR A 68 8.82 -20.14 2.29
N PRO A 69 7.85 -20.84 2.91
CA PRO A 69 7.04 -20.27 3.99
C PRO A 69 7.91 -19.79 5.16
N THR A 70 7.57 -18.63 5.72
CA THR A 70 8.29 -18.03 6.84
C THR A 70 7.33 -17.61 7.95
N ALA A 71 7.86 -17.39 9.16
CA ALA A 71 7.07 -16.84 10.24
C ALA A 71 6.53 -15.44 9.88
N VAL A 72 5.32 -15.14 10.35
CA VAL A 72 4.72 -13.81 10.21
C VAL A 72 5.57 -12.79 10.98
N THR A 73 5.90 -11.68 10.33
CA THR A 73 6.59 -10.55 10.95
C THR A 73 5.59 -9.49 11.42
N TYR A 74 5.89 -8.86 12.55
CA TYR A 74 5.15 -7.72 13.10
C TYR A 74 6.03 -6.46 13.15
N ALA A 75 7.20 -6.50 12.52
CA ALA A 75 8.09 -5.36 12.42
C ALA A 75 7.47 -4.27 11.54
N GLU A 76 7.51 -3.02 11.98
CA GLU A 76 6.88 -1.88 11.29
C GLU A 76 7.46 -1.61 9.89
N ASN A 77 8.71 -2.03 9.66
CA ASN A 77 9.42 -1.82 8.40
C ASN A 77 9.39 -3.05 7.47
N GLN A 78 8.59 -4.07 7.78
CA GLN A 78 8.48 -5.27 6.95
C GLN A 78 7.02 -5.54 6.60
N ILE A 79 6.81 -6.03 5.38
CA ILE A 79 5.50 -6.47 4.91
C ILE A 79 5.53 -7.98 4.79
N ASN A 80 4.47 -8.63 5.29
CA ASN A 80 4.29 -10.06 5.08
C ASN A 80 3.95 -10.33 3.61
N THR A 81 4.71 -11.23 2.99
CA THR A 81 4.50 -11.67 1.62
C THR A 81 3.46 -12.80 1.61
N ALA A 82 2.19 -12.40 1.66
CA ALA A 82 1.06 -13.32 1.57
C ALA A 82 1.10 -14.06 0.23
N THR A 83 1.05 -15.38 0.28
CA THR A 83 1.27 -16.23 -0.90
C THR A 83 0.30 -17.41 -0.87
N ALA A 84 -0.33 -17.71 -1.99
CA ALA A 84 -1.27 -18.82 -2.09
C ALA A 84 -1.08 -19.61 -3.39
N TYR A 85 -1.30 -20.91 -3.29
CA TYR A 85 -1.53 -21.76 -4.45
C TYR A 85 -3.04 -21.90 -4.64
N VAL A 86 -3.51 -21.45 -5.78
CA VAL A 86 -4.93 -21.36 -6.10
C VAL A 86 -5.22 -22.19 -7.33
N GLU A 87 -6.08 -23.18 -7.15
CA GLU A 87 -6.63 -23.95 -8.25
C GLU A 87 -7.89 -23.27 -8.77
N VAL A 88 -7.99 -23.14 -10.09
CA VAL A 88 -9.20 -22.62 -10.74
C VAL A 88 -9.92 -23.76 -11.42
N LEU A 89 -11.19 -23.92 -11.10
CA LEU A 89 -12.09 -24.96 -11.58
C LEU A 89 -13.11 -24.31 -12.52
N GLY A 90 -13.27 -24.88 -13.71
CA GLY A 90 -14.39 -24.63 -14.61
C GLY A 90 -15.44 -25.75 -14.52
N PRO A 91 -16.49 -25.69 -15.36
CA PRO A 91 -17.56 -26.69 -15.37
C PRO A 91 -17.08 -28.12 -15.65
N GLU A 92 -16.03 -28.27 -16.46
CA GLU A 92 -15.48 -29.56 -16.89
C GLU A 92 -14.32 -30.07 -16.01
N GLY A 93 -13.92 -29.30 -15.00
CA GLY A 93 -12.84 -29.67 -14.09
C GLY A 93 -11.78 -28.59 -13.90
N SER A 94 -10.57 -29.01 -13.56
CA SER A 94 -9.47 -28.10 -13.24
C SER A 94 -8.89 -27.43 -14.49
N LEU A 95 -8.79 -26.09 -14.44
CA LEU A 95 -8.13 -25.28 -15.48
C LEU A 95 -6.63 -25.06 -15.18
N GLY A 96 -6.20 -25.38 -13.95
CA GLY A 96 -4.82 -25.26 -13.52
C GLY A 96 -4.68 -24.76 -12.09
N ILE A 97 -3.43 -24.66 -11.65
CA ILE A 97 -3.03 -24.15 -10.34
C ILE A 97 -2.04 -23.01 -10.56
N TRP A 98 -2.36 -21.85 -10.02
CA TRP A 98 -1.56 -20.64 -10.09
C TRP A 98 -0.94 -20.33 -8.73
N LEU A 99 0.28 -19.80 -8.77
CA LEU A 99 0.89 -19.14 -7.62
C LEU A 99 0.48 -17.67 -7.63
N VAL A 100 -0.17 -17.21 -6.58
CA VAL A 100 -0.55 -15.79 -6.41
C VAL A 100 0.10 -15.23 -5.16
N SER A 101 0.63 -14.01 -5.25
CA SER A 101 1.25 -13.33 -4.11
C SER A 101 1.10 -11.81 -4.25
N ASN A 102 1.06 -11.11 -3.11
CA ASN A 102 0.96 -9.65 -3.05
C ASN A 102 2.19 -8.92 -3.60
N VAL A 103 3.28 -9.64 -3.88
CA VAL A 103 4.48 -9.10 -4.55
C VAL A 103 4.57 -9.48 -6.03
N ILE A 104 3.67 -10.34 -6.52
CA ILE A 104 3.48 -10.61 -7.96
C ILE A 104 2.48 -9.57 -8.46
N ASP A 105 3.00 -8.38 -8.75
CA ASP A 105 2.27 -7.22 -9.23
C ASP A 105 2.54 -6.97 -10.73
N ASP A 106 2.20 -5.78 -11.21
CA ASP A 106 2.28 -5.36 -12.62
C ASP A 106 3.71 -5.44 -13.22
N ARG A 107 4.75 -5.68 -12.40
CA ARG A 107 6.12 -5.99 -12.86
C ARG A 107 6.26 -7.41 -13.41
N PHE A 108 5.26 -8.26 -13.19
CA PHE A 108 5.20 -9.64 -13.67
C PHE A 108 4.19 -9.76 -14.82
N PRO A 109 4.39 -10.71 -15.75
CA PRO A 109 3.39 -10.97 -16.77
C PRO A 109 2.03 -11.32 -16.14
N PRO A 110 0.91 -10.80 -16.68
CA PRO A 110 -0.41 -11.07 -16.15
C PRO A 110 -0.69 -12.57 -16.13
N GLN A 111 -1.31 -13.03 -15.05
CA GLN A 111 -1.64 -14.44 -14.88
C GLN A 111 -3.06 -14.69 -15.38
N MET A 112 -3.16 -15.19 -16.61
CA MET A 112 -4.45 -15.40 -17.27
C MET A 112 -5.02 -16.79 -16.98
N VAL A 113 -6.34 -16.82 -16.82
CA VAL A 113 -7.20 -18.01 -16.81
C VAL A 113 -8.14 -17.89 -18.00
N THR A 114 -8.23 -18.94 -18.83
CA THR A 114 -9.06 -18.94 -20.05
C THR A 114 -10.07 -20.08 -20.02
N LEU A 115 -11.32 -19.80 -20.36
CA LEU A 115 -12.39 -20.78 -20.53
C LEU A 115 -13.23 -20.40 -21.76
N GLY A 116 -13.13 -21.19 -22.83
CA GLY A 116 -13.76 -20.84 -24.11
C GLY A 116 -13.21 -19.53 -24.67
N GLU A 117 -14.10 -18.58 -25.00
CA GLU A 117 -13.74 -17.24 -25.48
C GLU A 117 -13.51 -16.23 -24.34
N GLN A 118 -13.73 -16.62 -23.08
CA GLN A 118 -13.58 -15.73 -21.93
C GLN A 118 -12.19 -15.88 -21.29
N SER A 119 -11.62 -14.76 -20.87
CA SER A 119 -10.34 -14.70 -20.17
C SER A 119 -10.42 -13.80 -18.94
N TRP A 120 -9.84 -14.25 -17.84
CA TRP A 120 -9.76 -13.50 -16.59
C TRP A 120 -8.31 -13.43 -16.13
N GLU A 121 -7.96 -12.34 -15.47
CA GLU A 121 -6.69 -12.24 -14.75
C GLU A 121 -6.87 -12.68 -13.29
N ILE A 122 -5.94 -13.49 -12.78
CA ILE A 122 -5.88 -13.89 -11.37
C ILE A 122 -4.68 -13.25 -10.67
N ALA A 123 -4.94 -12.49 -9.61
CA ALA A 123 -3.90 -11.84 -8.82
C ALA A 123 -4.28 -11.80 -7.33
N LEU A 124 -3.27 -11.87 -6.46
CA LEU A 124 -3.41 -11.56 -5.04
C LEU A 124 -2.85 -10.14 -4.83
N ARG A 125 -3.69 -9.22 -4.36
CA ARG A 125 -3.29 -7.82 -4.17
C ARG A 125 -3.73 -7.30 -2.81
N LEU A 126 -3.01 -6.30 -2.31
CA LEU A 126 -3.45 -5.54 -1.14
C LEU A 126 -4.81 -4.87 -1.44
N LYS A 127 -5.65 -4.76 -0.40
CA LYS A 127 -6.93 -4.06 -0.50
C LYS A 127 -6.69 -2.61 -0.90
N ARG A 128 -7.13 -2.24 -2.09
CA ARG A 128 -7.12 -0.85 -2.55
C ARG A 128 -8.22 -0.07 -1.83
N HIS A 129 -7.87 1.11 -1.34
CA HIS A 129 -8.83 2.09 -0.84
C HIS A 129 -8.88 3.23 -1.84
N TYR A 130 -10.05 3.44 -2.45
CA TYR A 130 -10.27 4.52 -3.39
C TYR A 130 -10.76 5.75 -2.63
N TYR A 131 -10.14 6.88 -2.93
CA TYR A 131 -10.50 8.18 -2.39
C TYR A 131 -11.15 9.03 -3.50
N PRO A 132 -11.96 10.05 -3.16
CA PRO A 132 -12.57 10.94 -4.15
C PRO A 132 -11.57 11.95 -4.77
N PHE A 133 -10.27 11.67 -4.66
CA PHE A 133 -9.20 12.49 -5.19
C PHE A 133 -8.03 11.64 -5.67
N GLU A 134 -7.24 12.22 -6.57
CA GLU A 134 -6.00 11.68 -7.12
C GLU A 134 -4.83 12.58 -6.71
N VAL A 135 -3.64 12.00 -6.61
CA VAL A 135 -2.41 12.74 -6.33
C VAL A 135 -1.49 12.57 -7.53
N GLU A 136 -1.32 13.66 -8.28
CA GLU A 136 -0.42 13.73 -9.43
C GLU A 136 0.94 14.26 -8.98
N LEU A 137 2.02 13.58 -9.36
CA LEU A 137 3.38 14.07 -9.19
C LEU A 137 3.68 15.06 -10.32
N VAL A 138 3.86 16.33 -9.98
CA VAL A 138 4.16 17.42 -10.92
C VAL A 138 5.66 17.51 -11.17
N ASP A 139 6.45 17.46 -10.10
CA ASP A 139 7.91 17.52 -10.16
C ASP A 139 8.52 16.77 -8.97
N PHE A 140 9.68 16.17 -9.18
CA PHE A 140 10.44 15.50 -8.14
C PHE A 140 11.88 15.96 -8.18
N SER A 141 12.41 16.33 -7.00
CA SER A 141 13.77 16.81 -6.85
C SER A 141 14.44 16.11 -5.69
N HIS A 142 15.73 15.80 -5.82
CA HIS A 142 16.52 15.24 -4.75
C HIS A 142 17.93 15.85 -4.71
N GLU A 143 18.53 15.88 -3.52
CA GLU A 143 19.93 16.23 -3.31
C GLU A 143 20.67 15.02 -2.73
N LYS A 144 21.85 14.72 -3.31
CA LYS A 144 22.70 13.58 -2.96
C LYS A 144 23.89 14.04 -2.12
N TYR A 145 24.36 13.19 -1.21
CA TYR A 145 25.62 13.49 -0.51
C TYR A 145 26.77 13.52 -1.53
N PRO A 146 27.70 14.49 -1.43
CA PRO A 146 28.84 14.58 -2.33
C PRO A 146 29.60 13.26 -2.40
N GLY A 147 29.77 12.72 -3.62
CA GLY A 147 30.50 11.48 -3.86
C GLY A 147 29.71 10.19 -3.58
N THR A 148 28.39 10.26 -3.35
CA THR A 148 27.53 9.08 -3.19
C THR A 148 26.24 9.20 -4.01
N GLU A 149 25.59 8.07 -4.26
CA GLU A 149 24.22 8.03 -4.80
C GLU A 149 23.14 8.13 -3.70
N ILE A 150 23.54 8.41 -2.45
CA ILE A 150 22.63 8.42 -1.31
C ILE A 150 21.93 9.79 -1.26
N PRO A 151 20.59 9.84 -1.44
CA PRO A 151 19.83 11.07 -1.30
C PRO A 151 19.74 11.45 0.19
N PHE A 152 20.00 12.72 0.51
CA PHE A 152 19.81 13.26 1.87
C PHE A 152 18.58 14.16 1.97
N ASN A 153 18.12 14.69 0.84
CA ASN A 153 16.91 15.49 0.76
C ASN A 153 16.18 15.12 -0.52
N TYR A 154 14.87 15.02 -0.46
CA TYR A 154 14.02 14.81 -1.63
C TYR A 154 12.66 15.43 -1.39
N SER A 155 12.12 16.02 -2.44
CA SER A 155 10.87 16.74 -2.44
C SER A 155 10.02 16.34 -3.64
N SER A 156 8.71 16.28 -3.41
CA SER A 156 7.71 15.95 -4.41
C SER A 156 6.74 17.12 -4.49
N GLU A 157 6.73 17.82 -5.62
CA GLU A 157 5.65 18.75 -5.92
C GLU A 157 4.47 17.95 -6.45
N VAL A 158 3.32 18.06 -5.77
CA VAL A 158 2.12 17.29 -6.10
C VAL A 158 0.93 18.20 -6.37
N MET A 159 0.04 17.74 -7.25
CA MET A 159 -1.28 18.30 -7.47
C MET A 159 -2.33 17.29 -7.01
N VAL A 160 -3.08 17.65 -5.97
CA VAL A 160 -4.25 16.89 -5.55
C VAL A 160 -5.44 17.32 -6.40
N ARG A 161 -6.02 16.37 -7.13
CA ARG A 161 -7.20 16.56 -7.97
C ARG A 161 -8.38 15.85 -7.34
N HIS A 162 -9.32 16.61 -6.78
CA HIS A 162 -10.54 16.04 -6.20
C HIS A 162 -11.67 16.07 -7.23
N SER A 163 -12.62 15.16 -7.08
CA SER A 163 -13.91 15.20 -7.79
C SER A 163 -14.67 16.52 -7.61
N ASP A 164 -14.39 17.26 -6.53
CA ASP A 164 -14.84 18.62 -6.28
C ASP A 164 -13.66 19.55 -6.54
N THR A 165 -13.67 20.19 -7.70
CA THR A 165 -12.56 21.05 -8.16
C THR A 165 -12.20 22.18 -7.20
N THR A 166 -13.12 22.60 -6.32
CA THR A 166 -12.85 23.64 -5.30
C THR A 166 -11.86 23.17 -4.23
N LYS A 167 -11.67 21.85 -4.11
CA LYS A 167 -10.76 21.21 -3.16
C LYS A 167 -9.41 20.84 -3.77
N ASN A 168 -9.15 21.22 -5.02
CA ASN A 168 -7.84 20.97 -5.62
C ASN A 168 -6.74 21.72 -4.85
N GLN A 169 -5.61 21.07 -4.66
CA GLN A 169 -4.52 21.63 -3.88
C GLN A 169 -3.17 21.27 -4.48
N LYS A 170 -2.36 22.29 -4.77
CA LYS A 170 -0.93 22.11 -5.04
C LYS A 170 -0.17 22.10 -3.72
N ALA A 171 0.79 21.20 -3.57
CA ALA A 171 1.62 21.14 -2.37
C ALA A 171 3.03 20.64 -2.68
N LEU A 172 4.00 21.14 -1.93
CA LEU A 172 5.37 20.61 -1.90
C LEU A 172 5.53 19.74 -0.66
N ILE A 173 5.79 18.45 -0.86
CA ILE A 173 6.03 17.47 0.20
C ILE A 173 7.52 17.23 0.30
N TYR A 174 8.12 17.47 1.47
CA TYR A 174 9.55 17.24 1.72
C TYR A 174 9.78 16.88 3.18
N MET A 175 11.05 16.71 3.59
CA MET A 175 11.41 16.30 4.95
C MET A 175 10.73 17.17 6.02
N ASN A 176 10.01 16.53 6.94
CA ASN A 176 9.24 17.16 8.02
C ASN A 176 8.11 18.12 7.56
N HIS A 177 7.80 18.17 6.28
CA HIS A 177 6.76 19.02 5.72
C HIS A 177 5.76 18.20 4.90
N PRO A 178 4.88 17.43 5.58
CA PRO A 178 3.91 16.58 4.91
C PRO A 178 2.73 17.37 4.36
N LEU A 179 2.09 16.85 3.31
CA LEU A 179 0.78 17.31 2.87
C LEU A 179 -0.29 16.76 3.82
N ARG A 180 -1.14 17.63 4.36
CA ARG A 180 -2.35 17.26 5.09
C ARG A 180 -3.57 17.55 4.22
N TYR A 181 -4.36 16.54 3.92
CA TYR A 181 -5.51 16.64 3.02
C TYR A 181 -6.61 15.66 3.44
N GLU A 182 -7.85 16.13 3.60
CA GLU A 182 -9.03 15.29 3.94
C GLU A 182 -8.79 14.33 5.15
N GLY A 183 -8.07 14.80 6.18
CA GLY A 183 -7.77 14.01 7.39
C GLY A 183 -6.63 12.98 7.23
N LEU A 184 -6.01 12.93 6.05
CA LEU A 184 -4.82 12.13 5.76
C LEU A 184 -3.58 13.02 5.77
N THR A 185 -2.46 12.42 6.13
CA THR A 185 -1.13 13.05 6.12
C THR A 185 -0.21 12.23 5.24
N PHE A 186 0.32 12.85 4.19
CA PHE A 186 1.20 12.25 3.20
C PHE A 186 2.63 12.66 3.51
N TYR A 187 3.40 11.70 4.01
CA TYR A 187 4.83 11.86 4.24
C TYR A 187 5.60 11.31 3.04
N GLN A 188 6.59 12.06 2.59
CA GLN A 188 7.52 11.56 1.59
C GLN A 188 8.32 10.40 2.21
N ALA A 189 8.24 9.20 1.64
CA ALA A 189 8.84 7.99 2.19
C ALA A 189 9.96 7.42 1.31
N SER A 190 9.79 7.43 -0.01
CA SER A 190 10.78 6.93 -0.96
C SER A 190 10.49 7.41 -2.38
N PHE A 191 11.28 6.94 -3.35
CA PHE A 191 11.09 7.18 -4.77
C PHE A 191 11.57 5.98 -5.58
N ALA A 192 11.11 5.85 -6.82
CA ALA A 192 11.41 4.73 -7.71
C ALA A 192 11.39 5.17 -9.19
N ASN A 193 11.74 4.24 -10.09
CA ASN A 193 11.67 4.40 -11.55
C ASN A 193 12.49 5.60 -12.06
N ASP A 194 13.75 5.70 -11.65
CA ASP A 194 14.65 6.79 -12.03
C ASP A 194 13.99 8.17 -11.82
N ASP A 195 13.57 8.44 -10.58
CA ASP A 195 13.00 9.72 -10.14
C ASP A 195 11.61 10.07 -10.70
N ARG A 196 10.95 9.13 -11.39
CA ARG A 196 9.60 9.34 -11.96
C ARG A 196 8.46 8.93 -11.04
N THR A 197 8.76 8.40 -9.86
CA THR A 197 7.73 7.91 -8.95
C THR A 197 8.07 8.28 -7.52
N SER A 198 7.15 8.94 -6.84
CA SER A 198 7.25 9.22 -5.40
C SER A 198 6.40 8.24 -4.61
N ILE A 199 6.95 7.73 -3.53
CA ILE A 199 6.27 6.82 -2.60
C ILE A 199 5.95 7.58 -1.34
N PHE A 200 4.67 7.66 -1.00
CA PHE A 200 4.18 8.35 0.18
C PHE A 200 3.74 7.37 1.26
N GLN A 201 4.14 7.63 2.50
CA GLN A 201 3.52 7.02 3.67
C GLN A 201 2.29 7.84 4.06
N VAL A 202 1.12 7.20 4.05
CA VAL A 202 -0.16 7.86 4.29
C VAL A 202 -0.70 7.45 5.66
N VAL A 203 -0.92 8.45 6.53
CA VAL A 203 -1.41 8.25 7.90
C VAL A 203 -2.72 9.01 8.09
N ARG A 204 -3.73 8.38 8.68
CA ARG A 204 -4.95 9.06 9.12
C ARG A 204 -4.73 9.67 10.50
N ASN A 205 -4.65 11.00 10.58
CA ASN A 205 -4.38 11.72 11.83
C ASN A 205 -5.41 12.84 12.04
N PRO A 206 -6.64 12.54 12.50
CA PRO A 206 -7.66 13.55 12.73
C PRO A 206 -7.35 14.44 13.95
N GLY A 207 -6.54 13.95 14.90
CA GLY A 207 -6.20 14.63 16.15
C GLY A 207 -4.93 15.47 16.08
N TRP A 208 -4.38 15.72 14.89
CA TRP A 208 -3.08 16.39 14.73
C TRP A 208 -3.03 17.80 15.34
N VAL A 209 -4.19 18.45 15.48
CA VAL A 209 -4.33 19.78 16.11
C VAL A 209 -4.33 19.74 17.64
N LEU A 210 -4.62 18.58 18.25
CA LEU A 210 -4.80 18.46 19.71
C LEU A 210 -3.55 18.90 20.50
N PRO A 211 -2.32 18.49 20.13
CA PRO A 211 -1.13 18.95 20.84
C PRO A 211 -0.97 20.48 20.83
N TYR A 212 -1.33 21.13 19.71
CA TYR A 212 -1.24 22.59 19.58
C TYR A 212 -2.27 23.31 20.44
N VAL A 213 -3.50 22.78 20.51
CA VAL A 213 -4.54 23.31 21.41
C VAL A 213 -4.11 23.17 22.87
N SER A 214 -3.51 22.04 23.27
CA SER A 214 -2.99 21.85 24.63
C SER A 214 -1.90 22.87 24.98
N VAL A 215 -0.94 23.10 24.10
CA VAL A 215 0.13 24.10 24.30
C VAL A 215 -0.46 25.51 24.40
N LEU A 216 -1.44 25.85 23.56
CA LEU A 216 -2.13 27.14 23.62
C LEU A 216 -2.86 27.33 24.95
N LEU A 217 -3.62 26.33 25.40
CA LEU A 217 -4.33 26.36 26.68
C LEU A 217 -3.37 26.50 27.87
N MET A 218 -2.24 25.77 27.86
CA MET A 218 -1.19 25.91 28.86
C MET A 218 -0.59 27.33 28.86
N GLY A 219 -0.31 27.88 27.67
CA GLY A 219 0.20 29.25 27.51
C GLY A 219 -0.77 30.30 28.05
N VAL A 220 -2.06 30.17 27.73
CA VAL A 220 -3.12 31.06 28.25
C VAL A 220 -3.22 30.94 29.77
N GLY A 221 -3.22 29.72 30.32
CA GLY A 221 -3.26 29.50 31.76
C GLY A 221 -2.10 30.18 32.50
N MET A 222 -0.87 30.06 31.97
CA MET A 222 0.29 30.76 32.52
C MET A 222 0.14 32.28 32.43
N LEU A 223 -0.30 32.82 31.29
CA LEU A 223 -0.50 34.27 31.12
C LEU A 223 -1.51 34.82 32.14
N VAL A 224 -2.62 34.12 32.37
CA VAL A 224 -3.62 34.50 33.38
C VAL A 224 -3.02 34.46 34.79
N GLN A 225 -2.30 33.39 35.14
CA GLN A 225 -1.66 33.27 36.45
C GLN A 225 -0.64 34.37 36.73
N PHE A 226 0.26 34.63 35.78
CA PHE A 226 1.26 35.69 35.89
C PHE A 226 0.60 37.08 35.92
N GLY A 227 -0.42 37.31 35.08
CA GLY A 227 -1.18 38.55 35.06
C GLY A 227 -1.82 38.86 36.41
N MET A 228 -2.53 37.87 37.01
CA MET A 228 -3.12 38.02 38.34
C MET A 228 -2.07 38.38 39.41
N HIS A 229 -0.92 37.70 39.39
CA HIS A 229 0.15 37.98 40.35
C HIS A 229 0.77 39.38 40.15
N PHE A 230 0.94 39.81 38.90
CA PHE A 230 1.49 41.10 38.54
C PHE A 230 0.58 42.27 38.95
N PHE A 231 -0.72 42.20 38.66
CA PHE A 231 -1.68 43.23 39.09
C PHE A 231 -1.82 43.28 40.62
N LYS A 232 -1.80 42.12 41.29
CA LYS A 232 -1.78 42.06 42.76
C LYS A 232 -0.54 42.72 43.36
N PHE A 233 0.62 42.57 42.71
CA PHE A 233 1.86 43.23 43.11
C PHE A 233 1.84 44.74 42.89
N LEU A 234 1.34 45.21 41.74
CA LEU A 234 1.19 46.64 41.45
C LEU A 234 0.26 47.34 42.46
N ASN A 235 -0.89 46.74 42.76
CA ASN A 235 -1.82 47.29 43.75
C ASN A 235 -1.22 47.34 45.17
N LYS A 236 -0.28 46.46 45.50
CA LYS A 236 0.39 46.45 46.81
C LYS A 236 1.47 47.54 46.95
N ARG A 237 1.99 48.09 45.85
CA ARG A 237 2.97 49.20 45.84
C ARG A 237 2.33 50.58 45.76
N SER A 238 1.03 50.65 45.47
CA SER A 238 0.24 51.88 45.36
C SER A 238 -0.34 52.34 46.71
N HIS A 239 -0.09 51.60 47.79
CA HIS A 239 -0.38 51.97 49.18
C HIS A 239 0.93 52.07 49.94
#